data_AF-A0A212IZN8-F1
#
_entry.id   AF-A0A212IZN8-F1
#
_cell.length_a   1.000
_cell.length_b   1.000
_cell.length_c   1.000
_cell.angle_alpha   90.00
_cell.angle_beta   90.00
_cell.angle_gamma   90.00
#
_symmetry.space_group_name_H-M   'P 1'
#
loop_
_entity.id
_entity.type
_entity.pdbx_description
1 polymer ?
#
loop_
_entity_poly.entity_id
_entity_poly.type
_entity_poly.pdbx_seq_one_letter_code
_entity_poly.pdbx_strand_id
1 'polypeptide(L)' 'MSIQINFAHGIRVEYRGHFYAEDELRESIWLVNMELRNGLPRREHIEAKQQIAEMEAALKALVTAEEAGR' A
#
# COMPACT_ATOMS: atom_id res chain seq x y z
N MET A 1 7.60 7.25 -7.93
CA MET A 1 6.28 7.32 -7.26
C MET A 1 6.33 8.46 -6.26
N SER A 2 5.42 9.43 -6.36
CA SER A 2 5.27 10.50 -5.37
C SER A 2 4.23 10.06 -4.34
N ILE A 3 4.61 10.04 -3.06
CA ILE A 3 3.70 9.70 -1.96
C ILE A 3 3.06 11.00 -1.48
N GLN A 4 1.74 11.11 -1.58
CA GLN A 4 0.98 12.26 -1.08
C GLN A 4 0.24 11.86 0.20
N ILE A 5 0.36 12.68 1.25
CA ILE A 5 -0.27 12.44 2.54
C ILE A 5 -1.38 13.47 2.77
N ASN A 6 -2.61 12.99 2.99
CA ASN A 6 -3.76 13.84 3.32
C ASN A 6 -4.03 13.76 4.82
N PHE A 7 -4.28 14.90 5.46
CA PHE A 7 -4.54 15.01 6.91
C PHE A 7 -6.00 15.40 7.24
N ALA A 8 -6.82 15.73 6.23
CA ALA A 8 -8.14 16.33 6.44
C ALA A 8 -9.16 15.35 7.06
N HIS A 9 -8.94 14.04 6.97
CA HIS A 9 -9.84 12.99 7.48
C HIS A 9 -9.08 11.82 8.10
N GLY A 10 -7.96 12.10 8.77
CA GLY A 10 -6.96 11.09 9.17
C GLY A 10 -5.81 11.01 8.16
N ILE A 11 -4.67 10.45 8.59
CA ILE A 11 -3.45 10.34 7.79
C ILE A 11 -3.69 9.26 6.72
N ARG A 12 -3.68 9.66 5.45
CA ARG A 12 -3.92 8.78 4.29
C ARG A 12 -2.85 8.94 3.24
N VAL A 13 -2.55 7.89 2.49
CA VAL A 13 -1.55 7.87 1.40
C VAL A 13 -2.18 7.64 0.04
N GLU A 14 -1.76 8.41 -0.96
CA GLU A 14 -2.13 8.16 -2.36
C GLU A 14 -1.31 7.01 -2.97
N TYR A 15 -2.00 6.00 -3.50
CA TYR A 15 -1.43 4.94 -4.33
C TYR A 15 -2.29 4.73 -5.58
N ARG A 16 -1.68 4.90 -6.76
CA ARG A 16 -2.33 4.74 -8.09
C ARG A 16 -3.66 5.51 -8.22
N GLY A 17 -3.74 6.73 -7.70
CA GLY A 17 -4.94 7.57 -7.79
C GLY A 17 -6.01 7.26 -6.74
N HIS A 18 -5.76 6.35 -5.80
CA HIS A 18 -6.64 6.05 -4.68
C HIS A 18 -5.98 6.43 -3.36
N PHE A 19 -6.77 6.94 -2.41
CA PHE A 19 -6.30 7.26 -1.06
C PHE A 19 -6.63 6.11 -0.11
N TYR A 20 -5.63 5.67 0.63
CA TYR A 20 -5.74 4.58 1.59
C TYR A 20 -5.35 5.05 2.99
N ALA A 21 -6.12 4.62 3.99
CA ALA A 21 -5.70 4.58 5.39
C ALA A 21 -4.78 3.36 5.65
N GLU A 22 -4.18 3.30 6.83
CA GLU A 22 -3.18 2.27 7.18
C GLU A 22 -3.76 0.85 7.12
N ASP A 23 -4.94 0.66 7.69
CA ASP A 23 -5.67 -0.60 7.71
C ASP A 23 -6.08 -1.05 6.30
N GLU A 24 -6.62 -0.15 5.49
CA GLU A 24 -7.00 -0.39 4.08
C GLU A 24 -5.79 -0.84 3.25
N LEU A 25 -4.62 -0.23 3.50
CA LEU A 25 -3.39 -0.56 2.79
C LEU A 25 -2.80 -1.90 3.24
N ARG A 26 -2.84 -2.20 4.55
CA ARG A 26 -2.46 -3.52 5.10
C ARG A 26 -3.34 -4.64 4.56
N GLU A 27 -4.66 -4.41 4.49
CA GLU A 27 -5.60 -5.37 3.91
C GLU A 27 -5.31 -5.61 2.42
N SER A 28 -5.07 -4.54 1.65
CA SER A 28 -4.71 -4.63 0.23
C SER A 28 -3.45 -5.46 0.01
N ILE A 29 -2.39 -5.25 0.81
CA ILE A 29 -1.17 -6.06 0.77
C ILE A 29 -1.46 -7.54 1.07
N TRP A 30 -2.31 -7.80 2.07
CA TRP A 30 -2.69 -9.16 2.44
C TRP A 30 -3.42 -9.89 1.30
N LEU A 31 -4.37 -9.22 0.64
CA LEU A 31 -5.11 -9.77 -0.50
C LEU A 31 -4.19 -10.16 -1.66
N VAL A 32 -3.29 -9.26 -2.06
CA VAL A 32 -2.34 -9.54 -3.17
C VAL A 32 -1.37 -10.68 -2.80
N ASN A 33 -0.95 -10.75 -1.53
CA ASN A 33 -0.16 -11.88 -1.04
C ASN A 33 -0.93 -13.21 -1.07
N MET A 34 -2.23 -13.19 -0.78
CA MET A 34 -3.08 -14.37 -0.86
C MET A 34 -3.22 -14.83 -2.32
N GLU A 35 -3.41 -13.92 -3.27
CA GLU A 35 -3.45 -14.23 -4.70
C GLU A 35 -2.12 -14.86 -5.16
N LEU A 36 -0.97 -14.30 -4.76
CA LEU A 36 0.34 -14.88 -5.03
C LEU A 36 0.47 -16.33 -4.54
N ARG A 37 -0.02 -16.61 -3.32
CA ARG A 37 -0.01 -17.96 -2.74
C ARG A 37 -0.94 -18.92 -3.47
N ASN A 38 -2.02 -18.42 -4.05
CA ASN A 38 -3.00 -19.21 -4.80
C ASN A 38 -2.51 -19.58 -6.22
N GLY A 39 -1.35 -19.08 -6.65
CA GLY A 39 -0.69 -19.52 -7.88
C GLY A 39 -1.04 -18.67 -9.10
N LEU A 40 -0.75 -17.36 -9.03
CA LEU A 40 -0.88 -16.45 -10.17
C LEU A 40 0.01 -16.87 -11.36
N PRO A 41 -0.43 -16.63 -12.61
CA PRO A 41 0.41 -16.76 -13.80
C PRO A 41 1.71 -15.95 -13.69
N ARG A 42 2.79 -16.43 -14.32
CA ARG A 42 4.15 -15.86 -14.16
C ARG A 42 4.23 -14.34 -14.39
N ARG A 43 3.45 -13.80 -15.32
CA ARG A 43 3.40 -12.36 -15.61
C ARG A 43 2.75 -11.57 -14.47
N GLU A 44 1.57 -12.02 -14.05
CA GLU A 44 0.82 -11.45 -12.92
C GLU A 44 1.60 -11.59 -11.61
N HIS A 45 2.42 -12.63 -11.46
CA HIS A 45 3.26 -12.82 -10.29
C HIS A 45 4.35 -11.74 -10.14
N ILE A 46 4.90 -11.23 -11.25
CA ILE A 46 5.86 -10.12 -11.21
C ILE A 46 5.13 -8.83 -10.86
N GLU A 47 3.98 -8.59 -11.50
CA GLU A 47 3.16 -7.40 -11.28
C GLU A 47 2.63 -7.34 -9.83
N ALA A 48 2.17 -8.46 -9.27
CA ALA A 48 1.72 -8.58 -7.88
C ALA A 48 2.84 -8.34 -6.87
N LYS A 49 4.05 -8.86 -7.12
CA LYS A 49 5.22 -8.57 -6.28
C LYS A 49 5.60 -7.10 -6.29
N GLN A 50 5.57 -6.48 -7.48
CA GLN A 50 5.82 -5.06 -7.63
C GLN A 50 4.76 -4.23 -6.89
N GLN A 51 3.50 -4.61 -7.01
CA GLN A 51 2.39 -3.96 -6.31
C GLN A 51 2.54 -4.06 -4.78
N ILE A 52 2.91 -5.23 -4.24
CA ILE A 52 3.18 -5.38 -2.81
C ILE A 52 4.33 -4.46 -2.37
N ALA A 53 5.44 -4.43 -3.10
CA ALA A 53 6.57 -3.58 -2.73
C ALA A 53 6.22 -2.08 -2.75
N GLU A 54 5.41 -1.64 -3.72
CA GLU A 54 4.91 -0.26 -3.78
C GLU A 54 3.96 0.06 -2.62
N MET A 55 3.03 -0.84 -2.30
CA MET A 55 2.12 -0.67 -1.17
C MET A 55 2.88 -0.70 0.16
N GLU A 56 3.87 -1.56 0.35
CA GLU A 56 4.70 -1.57 1.56
C GLU A 56 5.49 -0.26 1.74
N ALA A 57 5.99 0.32 0.64
CA ALA A 57 6.63 1.64 0.67
C ALA A 57 5.65 2.74 1.06
N ALA A 58 4.42 2.71 0.52
CA ALA A 58 3.35 3.64 0.89
C ALA A 58 2.95 3.48 2.37
N LEU A 59 2.83 2.25 2.87
CA LEU A 59 2.53 1.94 4.28
C LEU A 59 3.60 2.54 5.20
N LYS A 60 4.87 2.31 4.85
CA LYS A 60 5.98 2.83 5.64
C LYS A 60 5.95 4.35 5.72
N ALA A 61 5.73 5.02 4.59
CA ALA A 61 5.64 6.48 4.56
C ALA A 61 4.46 7.00 5.38
N LEU A 62 3.33 6.29 5.35
CA LEU A 62 2.15 6.60 6.15
C LEU A 62 2.46 6.51 7.64
N VAL A 63 2.98 5.37 8.11
CA VAL A 63 3.32 5.14 9.52
C VAL A 63 4.36 6.15 10.03
N THR A 64 5.41 6.42 9.24
CA THR A 64 6.40 7.44 9.60
C THR A 64 5.80 8.84 9.72
N ALA A 65 4.82 9.19 8.88
CA ALA A 65 4.14 10.47 8.98
C ALA A 65 3.19 10.55 10.19
N GLU A 66 2.54 9.45 10.56
CA GLU A 66 1.76 9.37 11.79
C GLU A 66 2.63 9.55 13.03
N GLU A 67 3.80 8.91 13.06
CA GLU A 67 4.76 9.02 14.15
C GLU A 67 5.33 10.45 14.27
N ALA A 68 5.61 11.11 13.14
CA ALA A 68 6.12 12.49 13.13
C ALA A 68 5.06 13.54 13.51
N GLY A 69 3.77 13.19 13.42
CA GLY A 69 2.64 14.06 13.79
C GLY A 69 2.18 13.92 15.25
N ARG A 70 2.77 12.99 16.02
CA ARG A 70 2.54 12.81 17.46
C ARG A 70 3.56 13.58 18.29
#